data_AF-A0A7M7P6R6-F1
#
_entry.id   AF-A0A7M7P6R6-F1
#
_cell.length_a   1.000
_cell.length_b   1.000
_cell.length_c   1.000
_cell.angle_alpha   90.00
_cell.angle_beta   90.00
_cell.angle_gamma   90.00
#
_symmetry.space_group_name_H-M   'P 1'
#
loop_
_entity.id
_entity.type
_entity.pdbx_description
1 polymer ?
#
loop_
_entity_poly.entity_id
_entity_poly.type
_entity_poly.pdbx_seq_one_letter_code
_entity_poly.pdbx_strand_id
1 'polypeptide(L)'
;MFHVNMLSCLLLLFLYYRIPLYAGVLITITDTFVFLFLDKYGLRKLEAFFASLIIVMAFTFGYEYVAAAPDQGQVMKGLFVPSCGDCGEQVILQAVGVIGAIIMPHNIYLHSALVKSRDVERSKKEAVKEANKYYFIEASIALLISFIINLFVVSVFAEGLHDKTNAQVHNKCVEHNLNMYIDVFPNNDTLVENVDLYRGGVFLGCQYGAAALYIWAVGILASGQSSTMTGTYAGQFAMEGFLNLKWSRWRRIVLTRSIAICPTILIAIFSGIDDLTGMNNLLNVLMSLQLPFALIPILTFTSSKPLMDSFKNSLLSIIACSLLAVSVIGINIYFVAVFLPTLPQHWAMYIFEAILLLVYFAFIFYLVAFFVQLLGWKFPPSIQRFFTAATTSYSLDNTEYHAEDDNVELSGSYGQQQLASYPEEDDTPGDALRD
;
A
#
# COMPACT_ATOMS: atom_id res chain seq x y z
N MET A 1 -2.21 -9.75 -5.18
CA MET A 1 -1.87 -9.86 -6.61
C MET A 1 -0.54 -9.19 -6.95
N PHE A 2 -0.29 -7.94 -6.54
CA PHE A 2 1.03 -7.29 -6.70
C PHE A 2 2.21 -8.13 -6.19
N HIS A 3 2.10 -8.71 -5.00
CA HIS A 3 3.12 -9.64 -4.48
C HIS A 3 3.36 -10.89 -5.34
N VAL A 4 2.27 -11.42 -5.90
CA VAL A 4 2.32 -12.62 -6.74
C VAL A 4 3.05 -12.31 -8.05
N ASN A 5 2.79 -11.13 -8.62
CA ASN A 5 3.51 -10.64 -9.80
C ASN A 5 4.99 -10.38 -9.48
N MET A 6 5.33 -9.82 -8.32
CA MET A 6 6.71 -9.54 -7.93
C MET A 6 7.55 -10.80 -7.68
N LEU A 7 7.01 -11.80 -6.97
CA LEU A 7 7.71 -13.06 -6.74
C LEU A 7 7.80 -13.92 -8.00
N SER A 8 6.76 -13.88 -8.86
CA SER A 8 6.82 -14.55 -10.16
C SER A 8 7.85 -13.89 -11.08
N CYS A 9 7.94 -12.56 -11.08
CA CYS A 9 8.96 -11.79 -11.78
C CYS A 9 10.37 -12.14 -11.28
N LEU A 10 10.58 -12.22 -9.96
CA LEU A 10 11.83 -12.65 -9.36
C LEU A 10 12.25 -14.04 -9.85
N LEU A 11 11.33 -15.00 -9.84
CA LEU A 11 11.61 -16.37 -10.25
C LEU A 11 11.88 -16.47 -11.75
N LEU A 12 11.21 -15.67 -12.57
CA LEU A 12 11.54 -15.55 -14.00
C LEU A 12 12.95 -14.98 -14.23
N LEU A 13 13.36 -13.99 -13.43
CA LEU A 13 14.69 -13.41 -13.50
C LEU A 13 15.78 -14.37 -12.99
N PHE A 14 15.56 -15.06 -11.86
CA PHE A 14 16.56 -15.95 -11.25
C PHE A 14 16.62 -17.36 -11.85
N LEU A 15 15.49 -17.92 -12.32
CA LEU A 15 15.39 -19.34 -12.67
C LEU A 15 15.23 -19.59 -14.17
N TYR A 16 15.82 -18.70 -14.98
CA TYR A 16 16.19 -19.02 -16.36
C TYR A 16 14.98 -19.50 -17.21
N TYR A 17 13.81 -18.86 -17.17
CA TYR A 17 12.62 -19.30 -17.94
C TYR A 17 12.21 -20.78 -17.71
N ARG A 18 12.81 -21.49 -16.74
CA ARG A 18 12.59 -22.93 -16.52
C ARG A 18 11.43 -23.21 -15.58
N ILE A 19 11.05 -22.22 -14.77
CA ILE A 19 9.91 -22.35 -13.87
C ILE A 19 8.73 -21.62 -14.50
N PRO A 20 7.66 -22.35 -14.85
CA PRO A 20 6.47 -21.74 -15.42
C PRO A 20 5.79 -20.84 -14.38
N LEU A 21 5.08 -19.81 -14.84
CA LEU A 21 4.43 -18.79 -14.01
C LEU A 21 3.64 -19.39 -12.82
N TYR A 22 2.90 -20.49 -13.04
CA TYR A 22 2.12 -21.15 -11.99
C TYR A 22 2.98 -21.64 -10.80
N ALA A 23 4.21 -22.09 -11.05
CA ALA A 23 5.12 -22.52 -10.00
C ALA A 23 5.68 -21.34 -9.21
N GLY A 24 5.84 -20.17 -9.85
CA GLY A 24 6.13 -18.94 -9.13
C GLY A 24 5.01 -18.50 -8.20
N VAL A 25 3.76 -18.66 -8.64
CA VAL A 25 2.59 -18.45 -7.80
C VAL A 25 2.55 -19.43 -6.62
N LEU A 26 2.89 -20.72 -6.81
CA LEU A 26 2.94 -21.69 -5.72
C LEU A 26 4.02 -21.34 -4.66
N ILE A 27 5.17 -20.81 -5.06
CA ILE A 27 6.22 -20.39 -4.12
C ILE A 27 5.75 -19.20 -3.25
N THR A 28 4.83 -18.34 -3.76
CA THR A 28 4.23 -17.27 -2.94
C THR A 28 3.38 -17.82 -1.78
N ILE A 29 2.91 -19.06 -1.88
CA ILE A 29 2.24 -19.74 -0.78
C ILE A 29 3.26 -20.05 0.32
N THR A 30 4.46 -20.51 -0.02
CA THR A 30 5.53 -20.75 0.97
C THR A 30 5.90 -19.48 1.73
N ASP A 31 5.98 -18.35 1.04
CA ASP A 31 6.22 -17.05 1.66
C ASP A 31 5.20 -16.69 2.76
N THR A 32 3.96 -17.09 2.53
CA THR A 32 2.87 -16.91 3.48
C THR A 32 3.12 -17.64 4.81
N PHE A 33 3.77 -18.81 4.76
CA PHE A 33 4.20 -19.54 5.95
C PHE A 33 5.37 -18.87 6.66
N VAL A 34 6.33 -18.32 5.90
CA VAL A 34 7.47 -17.57 6.45
C VAL A 34 6.97 -16.34 7.22
N PHE A 35 6.01 -15.61 6.65
CA PHE A 35 5.38 -14.49 7.34
C PHE A 35 4.72 -14.91 8.65
N LEU A 36 3.98 -16.02 8.64
CA LEU A 36 3.32 -16.49 9.84
C LEU A 36 4.30 -16.87 10.94
N PHE A 37 5.44 -17.44 10.56
CA PHE A 37 6.53 -17.72 11.48
C PHE A 37 7.09 -16.43 12.08
N LEU A 38 7.31 -15.38 11.27
CA LEU A 38 7.80 -14.08 11.71
C LEU A 38 6.82 -13.33 12.63
N ASP A 39 5.52 -13.42 12.37
CA ASP A 39 4.47 -12.80 13.20
C ASP A 39 4.38 -13.41 14.62
N LYS A 40 4.98 -14.58 14.85
CA LYS A 40 5.13 -15.15 16.21
C LYS A 40 6.09 -14.33 17.10
N TYR A 41 7.00 -13.55 16.52
CA TYR A 41 8.08 -12.85 17.24
C TYR A 41 7.70 -11.44 17.74
N GLY A 42 6.46 -10.99 17.51
CA GLY A 42 5.93 -9.73 18.03
C GLY A 42 6.22 -8.49 17.16
N LEU A 43 5.45 -7.42 17.39
CA LEU A 43 5.43 -6.20 16.55
C LEU A 43 6.80 -5.51 16.42
N ARG A 44 7.58 -5.41 17.50
CA ARG A 44 8.87 -4.69 17.48
C ARG A 44 9.94 -5.36 16.61
N LYS A 45 9.95 -6.70 16.56
CA LYS A 45 10.87 -7.44 15.68
C LYS A 45 10.44 -7.32 14.22
N LEU A 46 9.13 -7.19 14.00
CA LEU A 46 8.55 -7.04 12.69
C LEU A 46 8.77 -5.64 12.10
N GLU A 47 8.70 -4.58 12.92
CA GLU A 47 9.12 -3.23 12.53
C GLU A 47 10.60 -3.21 12.12
N ALA A 48 11.48 -3.88 12.87
CA ALA A 48 12.90 -4.00 12.51
C ALA A 48 13.09 -4.78 11.19
N PHE A 49 12.27 -5.79 10.93
CA PHE A 49 12.28 -6.51 9.66
C PHE A 49 11.84 -5.62 8.50
N PHE A 50 10.77 -4.83 8.65
CA PHE A 50 10.37 -3.83 7.64
C PHE A 50 11.47 -2.81 7.38
N ALA A 51 12.12 -2.29 8.42
CA ALA A 51 13.24 -1.39 8.27
C ALA A 51 14.38 -2.05 7.45
N SER A 52 14.67 -3.33 7.70
CA SER A 52 15.68 -4.06 6.91
C SER A 52 15.29 -4.20 5.43
N LEU A 53 14.02 -4.45 5.11
CA LEU A 53 13.54 -4.51 3.72
C LEU A 53 13.63 -3.15 3.03
N ILE A 54 13.29 -2.07 3.73
CA ILE A 54 13.42 -0.70 3.22
C ILE A 54 14.88 -0.36 2.94
N ILE A 55 15.79 -0.75 3.84
CA ILE A 55 17.23 -0.56 3.66
C ILE A 55 17.72 -1.31 2.41
N VAL A 56 17.31 -2.58 2.23
CA VAL A 56 17.64 -3.35 1.03
C VAL A 56 17.15 -2.63 -0.22
N MET A 57 15.89 -2.19 -0.26
CA MET A 57 15.34 -1.43 -1.40
C MET A 57 16.11 -0.14 -1.67
N ALA A 58 16.47 0.62 -0.64
CA ALA A 58 17.23 1.85 -0.78
C ALA A 58 18.62 1.59 -1.37
N PHE A 59 19.30 0.53 -0.93
CA PHE A 59 20.61 0.16 -1.48
C PHE A 59 20.52 -0.40 -2.90
N THR A 60 19.56 -1.27 -3.20
CA THR A 60 19.43 -1.86 -4.54
C THR A 60 19.04 -0.81 -5.57
N PHE A 61 17.97 -0.03 -5.31
CA PHE A 61 17.53 1.00 -6.26
C PHE A 61 18.48 2.21 -6.28
N GLY A 62 19.14 2.51 -5.16
CA GLY A 62 20.22 3.49 -5.12
C GLY A 62 21.42 3.09 -5.96
N TYR A 63 21.80 1.81 -5.97
CA TYR A 63 22.85 1.30 -6.86
C TYR A 63 22.47 1.50 -8.32
N GLU A 64 21.25 1.12 -8.71
CA GLU A 64 20.75 1.32 -10.09
C GLU A 64 20.77 2.80 -10.49
N TYR A 65 20.38 3.70 -9.58
CA TYR A 65 20.41 5.15 -9.83
C TYR A 65 21.84 5.66 -10.07
N VAL A 66 22.79 5.22 -9.26
CA VAL A 66 24.21 5.61 -9.42
C VAL A 66 24.80 5.00 -10.70
N ALA A 67 24.44 3.76 -11.04
CA ALA A 67 24.90 3.08 -12.25
C ALA A 67 24.33 3.73 -13.53
N ALA A 68 23.06 4.15 -13.49
CA ALA A 68 22.42 4.87 -14.59
C ALA A 68 22.95 6.29 -14.76
N ALA A 69 23.46 6.90 -13.69
CA ALA A 69 24.04 8.24 -13.67
C ALA A 69 23.19 9.30 -14.41
N PRO A 70 21.89 9.45 -14.10
CA PRO A 70 21.02 10.42 -14.77
C PRO A 70 21.48 11.86 -14.53
N ASP A 71 21.15 12.76 -15.45
CA ASP A 71 21.45 14.19 -15.31
C ASP A 71 20.71 14.78 -14.10
N GLN A 72 21.48 15.07 -13.05
CA GLN A 72 20.94 15.60 -11.78
C GLN A 72 20.25 16.96 -11.96
N GLY A 73 20.68 17.77 -12.93
CA GLY A 73 20.04 19.05 -13.25
C GLY A 73 18.63 18.86 -13.79
N GLN A 74 18.44 17.86 -14.65
CA GLN A 74 17.13 17.51 -15.20
C GLN A 74 16.22 16.88 -14.15
N VAL A 75 16.75 15.98 -13.32
CA VAL A 75 16.00 15.37 -12.19
C VAL A 75 15.50 16.45 -11.23
N MET A 76 16.37 17.38 -10.83
CA MET A 76 16.00 18.48 -9.93
C MET A 76 15.00 19.43 -10.58
N LYS A 77 15.15 19.73 -11.88
CA LYS A 77 14.17 20.54 -12.62
C LYS A 77 12.80 19.86 -12.66
N GLY A 78 12.75 18.55 -12.94
CA GLY A 78 11.51 17.77 -12.95
C GLY A 78 10.86 17.67 -11.57
N LEU A 79 11.66 17.73 -10.49
CA LEU A 79 11.15 17.67 -9.12
C LEU A 79 10.39 18.93 -8.69
N PHE A 80 10.87 20.12 -9.09
CA PHE A 80 10.30 21.39 -8.66
C PHE A 80 9.40 22.06 -9.70
N VAL A 81 9.52 21.68 -10.98
CA VAL A 81 8.78 22.30 -12.08
C VAL A 81 7.86 21.27 -12.74
N PRO A 82 6.56 21.24 -12.39
CA PRO A 82 5.59 20.40 -13.08
C PRO A 82 5.27 21.03 -14.45
N SER A 83 5.97 20.60 -15.49
CA SER A 83 5.71 21.05 -16.86
C SER A 83 5.67 19.86 -17.80
N CYS A 84 4.61 19.77 -18.59
CA CYS A 84 4.63 18.99 -19.81
C CYS A 84 3.93 19.77 -20.92
N GLY A 85 4.72 20.23 -21.90
CA GLY A 85 4.22 21.04 -23.01
C GLY A 85 3.41 20.24 -24.04
N ASP A 86 3.78 18.98 -24.27
CA ASP A 86 3.25 18.14 -25.36
C ASP A 86 2.88 16.71 -24.89
N CYS A 87 2.51 16.53 -23.61
CA CYS A 87 2.11 15.21 -23.12
C CYS A 87 0.79 14.76 -23.75
N GLY A 88 0.77 13.58 -24.38
CA GLY A 88 -0.45 12.91 -24.77
C GLY A 88 -1.32 12.53 -23.56
N GLU A 89 -2.63 12.33 -23.80
CA GLU A 89 -3.62 11.98 -22.77
C GLU A 89 -3.20 10.74 -21.94
N GLN A 90 -2.57 9.75 -22.58
CA GLN A 90 -2.06 8.55 -21.91
C GLN A 90 -0.98 8.83 -20.86
N VAL A 91 -0.07 9.78 -21.13
CA VAL A 91 1.00 10.15 -20.19
C VAL A 91 0.41 10.87 -18.98
N ILE A 92 -0.58 11.74 -19.21
CA ILE A 92 -1.32 12.41 -18.14
C ILE A 92 -2.04 11.36 -17.28
N LEU A 93 -2.71 10.39 -17.90
CA LEU A 93 -3.38 9.30 -17.20
C LEU A 93 -2.42 8.46 -16.35
N GLN A 94 -1.22 8.16 -16.87
CA GLN A 94 -0.19 7.45 -16.10
C GLN A 94 0.31 8.29 -14.91
N ALA A 95 0.61 9.57 -15.12
CA ALA A 95 1.04 10.48 -14.04
C ALA A 95 -0.02 10.62 -12.94
N VAL A 96 -1.28 10.73 -13.35
CA VAL A 96 -2.46 10.74 -12.45
C VAL A 96 -2.59 9.39 -11.71
N GLY A 97 -2.36 8.27 -12.39
CA GLY A 97 -2.34 6.93 -11.78
C GLY A 97 -1.26 6.75 -10.72
N VAL A 98 -0.08 7.37 -10.90
CA VAL A 98 1.01 7.36 -9.90
C VAL A 98 0.57 8.02 -8.60
N ILE A 99 -0.16 9.15 -8.66
CA ILE A 99 -0.68 9.82 -7.46
C ILE A 99 -1.60 8.88 -6.66
N GLY A 100 -2.51 8.20 -7.35
CA GLY A 100 -3.42 7.22 -6.75
C GLY A 100 -2.69 5.99 -6.18
N ALA A 101 -1.62 5.55 -6.83
CA ALA A 101 -0.81 4.44 -6.37
C ALA A 101 0.02 4.77 -5.11
N ILE A 102 0.46 6.02 -4.95
CA ILE A 102 1.25 6.45 -3.77
C ILE A 102 0.37 6.53 -2.52
N ILE A 103 -0.85 7.04 -2.64
CA ILE A 103 -1.77 7.17 -1.50
C ILE A 103 -2.57 5.88 -1.41
N MET A 104 -2.19 5.00 -0.48
CA MET A 104 -2.86 3.71 -0.28
C MET A 104 -3.83 3.77 0.91
N PRO A 105 -5.14 3.51 0.74
CA PRO A 105 -6.11 3.63 1.83
C PRO A 105 -5.85 2.65 2.98
N HIS A 106 -5.36 1.44 2.68
CA HIS A 106 -5.01 0.45 3.70
C HIS A 106 -3.85 0.88 4.60
N ASN A 107 -2.91 1.68 4.08
CA ASN A 107 -1.82 2.23 4.90
C ASN A 107 -2.36 3.20 5.94
N ILE A 108 -3.44 3.92 5.64
CA ILE A 108 -4.03 4.85 6.61
C ILE A 108 -4.68 4.09 7.78
N TYR A 109 -5.33 2.96 7.51
CA TYR A 109 -5.83 2.06 8.57
C TYR A 109 -4.69 1.40 9.35
N LEU A 110 -3.63 0.96 8.65
CA LEU A 110 -2.48 0.34 9.27
C LEU A 110 -1.75 1.30 10.23
N HIS A 111 -1.44 2.51 9.77
CA HIS A 111 -0.74 3.51 10.60
C HIS A 111 -1.57 3.92 11.82
N SER A 112 -2.88 4.11 11.67
CA SER A 112 -3.74 4.46 12.81
C SER A 112 -3.82 3.33 13.86
N ALA A 113 -3.67 2.06 13.44
CA ALA A 113 -3.57 0.94 14.35
C ALA A 113 -2.18 0.77 14.98
N LEU A 114 -1.10 0.97 14.21
CA LEU A 114 0.28 0.88 14.71
C LEU A 114 0.59 1.95 15.76
N VAL A 115 -0.04 3.12 15.69
CA VAL A 115 0.07 4.14 16.75
C VAL A 115 -0.44 3.63 18.11
N LYS A 116 -1.30 2.60 18.14
CA LYS A 116 -1.74 1.98 19.41
C LYS A 116 -0.76 0.94 19.98
N SER A 117 0.30 0.58 19.25
CA SER A 117 1.29 -0.41 19.72
C SER A 117 2.23 0.13 20.80
N ARG A 118 2.39 1.47 20.87
CA ARG A 118 3.21 2.12 21.89
C ARG A 118 2.33 2.52 23.08
N ASP A 119 2.85 2.27 24.27
CA ASP A 119 2.18 2.68 25.50
C ASP A 119 2.34 4.20 25.69
N VAL A 120 1.22 4.90 25.73
CA VAL A 120 1.15 6.35 25.87
C VAL A 120 0.07 6.66 26.89
N GLU A 121 0.44 7.35 27.96
CA GLU A 121 -0.49 7.76 29.01
C GLU A 121 -1.44 8.85 28.48
N ARG A 122 -2.64 8.43 28.06
CA ARG A 122 -3.62 9.31 27.38
C ARG A 122 -4.27 10.37 28.30
N SER A 123 -4.17 10.18 29.61
CA SER A 123 -4.65 11.15 30.61
C SER A 123 -3.80 12.42 30.64
N LYS A 124 -2.51 12.33 30.29
CA LYS A 124 -1.57 13.46 30.29
C LYS A 124 -1.43 14.06 28.89
N LYS A 125 -1.94 15.28 28.71
CA LYS A 125 -1.88 16.01 27.43
C LYS A 125 -0.44 16.17 26.90
N GLU A 126 0.54 16.39 27.77
CA GLU A 126 1.94 16.53 27.33
C GLU A 126 2.52 15.22 26.77
N ALA A 127 2.14 14.06 27.34
CA ALA A 127 2.59 12.76 26.83
C ALA A 127 2.01 12.47 25.44
N VAL A 128 0.73 12.80 25.20
CA VAL A 128 0.09 12.68 23.88
C VAL A 128 0.74 13.62 22.86
N LYS A 129 1.07 14.85 23.27
CA LYS A 129 1.76 15.82 22.40
C LYS A 129 3.16 15.37 22.02
N GLU A 130 3.91 14.83 22.97
CA GLU A 130 5.24 14.26 22.73
C GLU A 130 5.15 13.05 21.80
N ALA A 131 4.22 12.12 22.06
CA ALA A 131 3.98 10.98 21.19
C ALA A 131 3.65 11.41 19.74
N ASN A 132 2.74 12.37 19.57
CA ASN A 132 2.39 12.92 18.25
C ASN A 132 3.62 13.50 17.52
N LYS A 133 4.54 14.15 18.23
CA LYS A 133 5.78 14.65 17.64
C LYS A 133 6.67 13.52 17.13
N TYR A 134 6.86 12.45 17.92
CA TYR A 134 7.68 11.32 17.49
C TYR A 134 7.04 10.56 16.32
N TYR A 135 5.72 10.32 16.36
CA TYR A 135 5.01 9.70 15.25
C TYR A 135 5.07 10.54 13.97
N PHE A 136 4.99 11.86 14.08
CA PHE A 136 5.16 12.75 12.93
C PHE A 136 6.57 12.63 12.32
N ILE A 137 7.61 12.60 13.15
CA ILE A 137 9.00 12.44 12.70
C ILE A 137 9.20 11.07 12.03
N GLU A 138 8.72 10.00 12.68
CA GLU A 138 8.80 8.63 12.16
C GLU A 138 8.12 8.50 10.79
N ALA A 139 6.88 8.97 10.68
CA ALA A 139 6.14 8.95 9.43
C ALA A 139 6.80 9.81 8.35
N SER A 140 7.32 10.99 8.71
CA SER A 140 8.00 11.89 7.77
C SER A 140 9.27 11.26 7.21
N ILE A 141 10.09 10.63 8.04
CA ILE A 141 11.32 9.95 7.60
C ILE A 141 10.97 8.76 6.70
N ALA A 142 9.99 7.94 7.08
CA ALA A 142 9.58 6.78 6.28
C ALA A 142 9.05 7.20 4.89
N LEU A 143 8.21 8.24 4.83
CA LEU A 143 7.68 8.78 3.58
C LEU A 143 8.77 9.46 2.73
N LEU A 144 9.75 10.13 3.36
CA LEU A 144 10.89 10.72 2.65
C LEU A 144 11.76 9.65 1.99
N ILE A 145 12.07 8.55 2.70
CA ILE A 145 12.83 7.43 2.13
C ILE A 145 12.06 6.79 0.98
N SER A 146 10.75 6.56 1.15
CA SER A 146 9.87 6.04 0.09
C SER A 146 9.87 6.94 -1.16
N PHE A 147 9.79 8.26 -0.95
CA PHE A 147 9.88 9.24 -2.02
C PHE A 147 11.24 9.18 -2.76
N ILE A 148 12.36 9.08 -2.03
CA ILE A 148 13.70 8.95 -2.63
C ILE A 148 13.79 7.65 -3.46
N ILE A 149 13.29 6.53 -2.94
CA ILE A 149 13.26 5.26 -3.68
C ILE A 149 12.46 5.40 -4.99
N ASN A 150 11.27 5.98 -4.93
CA ASN A 150 10.45 6.20 -6.11
C ASN A 150 11.12 7.13 -7.11
N LEU A 151 11.79 8.18 -6.64
CA LEU A 151 12.58 9.08 -7.48
C LEU A 151 13.71 8.34 -8.19
N PHE A 152 14.42 7.45 -7.49
CA PHE A 152 15.49 6.63 -8.09
C PHE A 152 14.94 5.73 -9.19
N VAL A 153 13.88 4.97 -8.90
CA VAL A 153 13.29 4.04 -9.88
C VAL A 153 12.80 4.78 -11.12
N VAL A 154 12.05 5.88 -10.95
CA VAL A 154 11.54 6.66 -12.09
C VAL A 154 12.69 7.26 -12.91
N SER A 155 13.72 7.79 -12.26
CA SER A 155 14.84 8.42 -12.96
C SER A 155 15.69 7.42 -13.75
N VAL A 156 15.92 6.22 -13.20
CA VAL A 156 16.69 5.15 -13.87
C VAL A 156 16.04 4.73 -15.18
N PHE A 157 14.72 4.52 -15.18
CA PHE A 157 14.00 4.14 -16.39
C PHE A 157 13.76 5.30 -17.33
N ALA A 158 13.58 6.52 -16.82
CA ALA A 158 13.52 7.71 -17.65
C ALA A 158 14.82 7.89 -18.45
N GLU A 159 15.99 7.88 -17.81
CA GLU A 159 17.27 7.98 -18.51
C GLU A 159 17.54 6.77 -19.42
N GLY A 160 17.22 5.57 -18.91
CA GLY A 160 17.57 4.33 -19.58
C GLY A 160 16.77 4.03 -20.85
N LEU A 161 15.48 4.38 -20.86
CA LEU A 161 14.52 3.96 -21.89
C LEU A 161 13.94 5.10 -22.72
N HIS A 162 14.17 6.36 -22.37
CA HIS A 162 13.65 7.49 -23.15
C HIS A 162 14.21 7.46 -24.58
N ASP A 163 13.30 7.46 -25.56
CA ASP A 163 13.58 7.39 -27.00
C ASP A 163 14.48 6.22 -27.45
N LYS A 164 14.51 5.11 -26.70
CA LYS A 164 15.28 3.92 -27.09
C LYS A 164 14.47 2.92 -27.92
N THR A 165 15.12 2.34 -28.92
CA THR A 165 14.55 1.26 -29.74
C THR A 165 14.93 -0.12 -29.20
N ASN A 166 14.10 -1.14 -29.47
CA ASN A 166 14.42 -2.50 -29.01
C ASN A 166 15.73 -3.01 -29.58
N ALA A 167 16.07 -2.68 -30.84
CA ALA A 167 17.36 -3.02 -31.45
C ALA A 167 18.56 -2.48 -30.66
N GLN A 168 18.47 -1.27 -30.11
CA GLN A 168 19.54 -0.70 -29.29
C GLN A 168 19.74 -1.47 -27.99
N VAL A 169 18.66 -1.83 -27.31
CA VAL A 169 18.71 -2.63 -26.07
C VAL A 169 19.21 -4.05 -26.37
N HIS A 170 18.73 -4.64 -27.46
CA HIS A 170 19.14 -5.97 -27.94
C HIS A 170 20.65 -6.07 -28.16
N ASN A 171 21.24 -5.08 -28.84
CA ASN A 171 22.68 -5.05 -29.08
C ASN A 171 23.49 -4.96 -27.77
N LYS A 172 22.98 -4.21 -26.79
CA LYS A 172 23.57 -4.13 -25.45
C LYS A 172 23.46 -5.45 -24.68
N CYS A 173 22.35 -6.18 -24.82
CA CYS A 173 22.21 -7.52 -24.24
C CYS A 173 23.30 -8.48 -24.77
N VAL A 174 23.58 -8.44 -26.07
CA VAL A 174 24.63 -9.26 -26.70
C VAL A 174 26.01 -8.89 -26.19
N GLU A 175 26.31 -7.59 -26.08
CA GLU A 175 27.58 -7.07 -25.56
C GLU A 175 27.87 -7.57 -24.14
N HIS A 176 26.85 -7.62 -23.29
CA HIS A 176 26.96 -8.11 -21.91
C HIS A 176 26.80 -9.64 -21.75
N ASN A 177 26.83 -10.41 -22.85
CA ASN A 177 26.65 -11.87 -22.87
C ASN A 177 25.33 -12.37 -22.24
N LEU A 178 24.28 -11.54 -22.28
CA LEU A 178 22.93 -11.89 -21.78
C LEU A 178 22.06 -12.47 -22.89
N ASN A 179 22.64 -13.35 -23.72
CA ASN A 179 21.98 -14.00 -24.85
C ASN A 179 20.73 -14.79 -24.46
N MET A 180 20.60 -15.12 -23.17
CA MET A 180 19.44 -15.79 -22.63
C MET A 180 18.16 -14.94 -22.65
N TYR A 181 18.28 -13.63 -22.44
CA TYR A 181 17.13 -12.72 -22.35
C TYR A 181 16.92 -11.94 -23.64
N ILE A 182 17.59 -12.35 -24.72
CA ILE A 182 17.65 -11.62 -25.97
C ILE A 182 16.29 -11.54 -26.68
N ASP A 183 15.43 -12.53 -26.46
CA ASP A 183 14.08 -12.61 -27.03
C ASP A 183 13.09 -11.65 -26.36
N VAL A 184 13.44 -11.07 -25.20
CA VAL A 184 12.60 -10.11 -24.49
C VAL A 184 12.54 -8.77 -25.24
N PHE A 185 13.66 -8.38 -25.86
CA PHE A 185 13.77 -7.19 -26.69
C PHE A 185 14.07 -7.63 -28.13
N PRO A 186 13.04 -7.76 -29.00
CA PRO A 186 13.24 -8.21 -30.38
C PRO A 186 14.13 -7.20 -31.13
N ASN A 187 14.92 -7.69 -32.09
CA ASN A 187 15.77 -6.82 -32.89
C ASN A 187 14.95 -6.07 -33.96
N ASN A 188 14.21 -5.06 -33.54
CA ASN A 188 13.43 -4.17 -34.40
C ASN A 188 13.63 -2.70 -34.02
N ASP A 189 13.35 -1.80 -34.98
CA ASP A 189 13.52 -0.35 -34.81
C ASP A 189 12.34 0.31 -34.09
N THR A 190 11.42 -0.47 -33.51
CA THR A 190 10.31 0.09 -32.74
C THR A 190 10.80 0.57 -31.39
N LEU A 191 10.20 1.65 -30.89
CA LEU A 191 10.45 2.13 -29.53
C LEU A 191 10.08 1.06 -28.51
N VAL A 192 10.77 1.07 -27.38
CA VAL A 192 10.45 0.20 -26.25
C VAL A 192 9.16 0.71 -25.60
N GLU A 193 8.06 -0.01 -25.80
CA GLU A 193 6.76 0.32 -25.20
C GLU A 193 6.34 -0.72 -24.14
N ASN A 194 5.54 -0.28 -23.17
CA ASN A 194 4.93 -1.13 -22.13
C ASN A 194 5.96 -1.99 -21.37
N VAL A 195 6.86 -1.32 -20.65
CA VAL A 195 7.87 -1.97 -19.82
C VAL A 195 7.24 -2.37 -18.48
N ASP A 196 7.11 -3.67 -18.28
CA ASP A 196 6.74 -4.25 -16.99
C ASP A 196 7.97 -4.47 -16.09
N LEU A 197 7.75 -4.95 -14.86
CA LEU A 197 8.83 -5.20 -13.89
C LEU A 197 9.89 -6.18 -14.39
N TYR A 198 9.49 -7.15 -15.22
CA TYR A 198 10.37 -8.18 -15.77
C TYR A 198 11.22 -7.62 -16.90
N ARG A 199 10.60 -6.99 -17.90
CA ARG A 199 11.27 -6.29 -19.00
C ARG A 199 12.20 -5.20 -18.47
N GLY A 200 11.77 -4.47 -17.43
CA GLY A 200 12.61 -3.48 -16.76
C GLY A 200 13.88 -4.10 -16.15
N GLY A 201 13.76 -5.24 -15.47
CA GLY A 201 14.92 -5.96 -14.92
C GLY A 201 15.87 -6.50 -15.99
N VAL A 202 15.33 -7.04 -17.08
CA VAL A 202 16.14 -7.48 -18.23
C VAL A 202 16.86 -6.30 -18.88
N PHE A 203 16.18 -5.17 -19.03
CA PHE A 203 16.79 -3.94 -19.56
C PHE A 203 17.99 -3.50 -18.73
N LEU A 204 17.85 -3.45 -17.39
CA LEU A 204 18.96 -3.10 -16.49
C LEU A 204 20.12 -4.09 -16.63
N GLY A 205 19.80 -5.38 -16.74
CA GLY A 205 20.79 -6.41 -17.05
C GLY A 205 21.55 -6.14 -18.34
N CYS A 206 20.83 -5.87 -19.42
CA CYS A 206 21.43 -5.62 -20.73
C CYS A 206 22.24 -4.33 -20.77
N GLN A 207 21.85 -3.30 -20.03
CA GLN A 207 22.47 -1.98 -20.08
C GLN A 207 23.66 -1.85 -19.11
N TYR A 208 23.58 -2.48 -17.93
CA TYR A 208 24.55 -2.33 -16.84
C TYR A 208 25.20 -3.66 -16.39
N GLY A 209 24.82 -4.78 -17.01
CA GLY A 209 25.35 -6.12 -16.76
C GLY A 209 24.49 -6.97 -15.82
N ALA A 210 24.80 -8.26 -15.76
CA ALA A 210 24.01 -9.25 -15.00
C ALA A 210 23.84 -8.91 -13.51
N ALA A 211 24.82 -8.23 -12.91
CA ALA A 211 24.73 -7.80 -11.51
C ALA A 211 23.53 -6.87 -11.26
N ALA A 212 23.28 -5.91 -12.15
CA ALA A 212 22.13 -4.99 -12.04
C ALA A 212 20.80 -5.73 -12.11
N LEU A 213 20.68 -6.72 -13.00
CA LEU A 213 19.49 -7.59 -13.08
C LEU A 213 19.20 -8.28 -11.74
N TYR A 214 20.22 -8.86 -11.09
CA TYR A 214 20.02 -9.53 -9.80
C TYR A 214 19.76 -8.55 -8.65
N ILE A 215 20.42 -7.38 -8.65
CA ILE A 215 20.19 -6.32 -7.66
C ILE A 215 18.75 -5.80 -7.75
N TRP A 216 18.27 -5.52 -8.95
CA TRP A 216 16.88 -5.18 -9.23
C TRP A 216 15.91 -6.25 -8.72
N ALA A 217 16.21 -7.52 -9.03
CA ALA A 217 15.39 -8.65 -8.61
C ALA A 217 15.29 -8.75 -7.08
N VAL A 218 16.40 -8.58 -6.34
CA VAL A 218 16.42 -8.52 -4.87
C VAL A 218 15.59 -7.34 -4.34
N GLY A 219 15.70 -6.16 -4.96
CA GLY A 219 14.91 -4.99 -4.60
C GLY A 219 13.41 -5.20 -4.75
N ILE A 220 12.98 -5.80 -5.88
CA ILE A 220 11.59 -6.18 -6.11
C ILE A 220 11.10 -7.21 -5.09
N LEU A 221 11.91 -8.22 -4.77
CA LEU A 221 11.57 -9.21 -3.74
C LEU A 221 11.31 -8.51 -2.41
N ALA A 222 12.21 -7.64 -1.97
CA ALA A 222 12.07 -6.92 -0.71
C ALA A 222 10.80 -6.04 -0.69
N SER A 223 10.48 -5.37 -1.80
CA SER A 223 9.25 -4.59 -1.98
C SER A 223 8.00 -5.45 -1.87
N GLY A 224 7.97 -6.59 -2.57
CA GLY A 224 6.85 -7.53 -2.51
C GLY A 224 6.60 -8.03 -1.08
N GLN A 225 7.67 -8.47 -0.41
CA GLN A 225 7.61 -8.92 0.98
C GLN A 225 6.97 -7.87 1.89
N SER A 226 7.44 -6.63 1.78
CA SER A 226 6.91 -5.51 2.55
C SER A 226 5.40 -5.33 2.32
N SER A 227 4.97 -5.26 1.06
CA SER A 227 3.56 -5.09 0.68
C SER A 227 2.65 -6.22 1.18
N THR A 228 3.16 -7.44 1.19
CA THR A 228 2.41 -8.61 1.66
C THR A 228 2.06 -8.51 3.13
N MET A 229 3.04 -8.13 3.94
CA MET A 229 2.86 -8.06 5.38
C MET A 229 1.98 -6.87 5.76
N THR A 230 2.24 -5.68 5.20
CA THR A 230 1.40 -4.49 5.47
C THR A 230 -0.05 -4.74 5.08
N GLY A 231 -0.32 -5.40 3.95
CA GLY A 231 -1.67 -5.80 3.54
C GLY A 231 -2.36 -6.74 4.52
N THR A 232 -1.64 -7.71 5.11
CA THR A 232 -2.24 -8.64 6.09
C THR A 232 -2.56 -7.97 7.43
N TYR A 233 -1.75 -7.01 7.89
CA TYR A 233 -2.03 -6.23 9.09
C TYR A 233 -3.15 -5.23 8.86
N ALA A 234 -3.13 -4.51 7.75
CA ALA A 234 -4.22 -3.59 7.41
C ALA A 234 -5.56 -4.35 7.30
N GLY A 235 -5.53 -5.53 6.68
CA GLY A 235 -6.69 -6.42 6.61
C GLY A 235 -7.16 -6.92 7.98
N GLN A 236 -6.24 -7.22 8.90
CA GLN A 236 -6.57 -7.56 10.28
C GLN A 236 -7.36 -6.43 10.96
N PHE A 237 -6.78 -5.23 10.97
CA PHE A 237 -7.38 -4.10 11.67
C PHE A 237 -8.70 -3.66 11.04
N ALA A 238 -8.81 -3.75 9.71
CA ALA A 238 -10.07 -3.51 9.02
C ALA A 238 -11.14 -4.56 9.39
N MET A 239 -10.80 -5.85 9.45
CA MET A 239 -11.75 -6.91 9.81
C MET A 239 -12.19 -6.83 11.28
N GLU A 240 -11.25 -6.59 12.20
CA GLU A 240 -11.54 -6.45 13.63
C GLU A 240 -12.29 -5.15 13.93
N GLY A 241 -11.99 -4.06 13.22
CA GLY A 241 -12.65 -2.76 13.39
C GLY A 241 -14.03 -2.69 12.77
N PHE A 242 -14.18 -3.02 11.48
CA PHE A 242 -15.45 -2.85 10.76
C PHE A 242 -16.43 -4.01 10.91
N LEU A 243 -15.92 -5.25 11.01
CA LEU A 243 -16.76 -6.46 11.05
C LEU A 243 -16.80 -7.12 12.42
N ASN A 244 -16.02 -6.62 13.39
CA ASN A 244 -15.80 -7.25 14.70
C ASN A 244 -15.47 -8.77 14.59
N LEU A 245 -14.78 -9.16 13.51
CA LEU A 245 -14.43 -10.54 13.21
C LEU A 245 -13.03 -10.85 13.75
N LYS A 246 -12.97 -11.49 14.91
CA LYS A 246 -11.71 -11.93 15.54
C LYS A 246 -11.30 -13.31 15.01
N TRP A 247 -10.56 -13.33 13.91
CA TRP A 247 -10.03 -14.56 13.32
C TRP A 247 -8.62 -14.86 13.78
N SER A 248 -8.30 -16.15 13.88
CA SER A 248 -6.91 -16.55 14.07
C SER A 248 -6.07 -16.13 12.86
N ARG A 249 -4.84 -15.68 13.13
CA ARG A 249 -3.94 -15.07 12.15
C ARG A 249 -3.73 -15.98 10.93
N TRP A 250 -3.54 -17.27 11.18
CA TRP A 250 -3.43 -18.34 10.18
C TRP A 250 -4.62 -18.39 9.21
N ARG A 251 -5.85 -18.37 9.72
CA ARG A 251 -7.06 -18.46 8.89
C ARG A 251 -7.22 -17.23 8.00
N ARG A 252 -6.95 -16.05 8.55
CA ARG A 252 -7.02 -14.78 7.82
C ARG A 252 -5.99 -14.73 6.70
N ILE A 253 -4.75 -15.10 6.99
CA ILE A 253 -3.66 -15.09 6.02
C ILE A 253 -3.94 -16.08 4.88
N VAL A 254 -4.36 -17.31 5.20
CA VAL A 254 -4.74 -18.29 4.17
C VAL A 254 -5.90 -17.79 3.32
N LEU A 255 -6.96 -17.25 3.93
CA LEU A 255 -8.11 -16.77 3.16
C LEU A 255 -7.71 -15.65 2.20
N THR A 256 -7.06 -14.60 2.72
CA THR A 256 -6.67 -13.43 1.91
C THR A 256 -5.71 -13.81 0.80
N ARG A 257 -4.81 -14.77 1.03
CA ARG A 257 -3.89 -15.29 0.01
C ARG A 257 -4.62 -16.15 -1.02
N SER A 258 -5.52 -17.03 -0.60
CA SER A 258 -6.35 -17.82 -1.52
C SER A 258 -7.19 -16.93 -2.43
N ILE A 259 -7.84 -15.89 -1.89
CA ILE A 259 -8.62 -14.93 -2.69
C ILE A 259 -7.72 -14.18 -3.69
N ALA A 260 -6.50 -13.82 -3.31
CA ALA A 260 -5.58 -13.10 -4.18
C ALA A 260 -4.91 -14.00 -5.25
N ILE A 261 -4.63 -15.26 -4.91
CA ILE A 261 -3.88 -16.20 -5.74
C ILE A 261 -4.80 -16.93 -6.72
N CYS A 262 -5.99 -17.34 -6.27
CA CYS A 262 -6.90 -18.18 -7.07
C CYS A 262 -7.24 -17.56 -8.44
N PRO A 263 -7.65 -16.28 -8.56
CA PRO A 263 -7.91 -15.66 -9.87
C PRO A 263 -6.66 -15.64 -10.76
N THR A 264 -5.49 -15.41 -10.17
CA THR A 264 -4.21 -15.36 -10.90
C THR A 264 -3.82 -16.72 -11.45
N ILE A 265 -4.00 -17.79 -10.66
CA ILE A 265 -3.74 -19.17 -11.12
C ILE A 265 -4.73 -19.55 -12.22
N LEU A 266 -6.01 -19.23 -12.05
CA LEU A 266 -7.04 -19.54 -13.05
C LEU A 266 -6.72 -18.85 -14.38
N ILE A 267 -6.41 -17.55 -14.36
CA ILE A 267 -6.03 -16.81 -15.57
C ILE A 267 -4.72 -17.36 -16.15
N ALA A 268 -3.71 -17.66 -15.33
CA ALA A 268 -2.44 -18.21 -15.84
C ALA A 268 -2.58 -19.60 -16.48
N ILE A 269 -3.59 -20.40 -16.09
CA ILE A 269 -3.85 -21.74 -16.65
C ILE A 269 -4.76 -21.66 -17.88
N PHE A 270 -5.78 -20.79 -17.85
CA PHE A 270 -6.85 -20.77 -18.86
C PHE A 270 -6.76 -19.61 -19.86
N SER A 271 -5.90 -18.61 -19.62
CA SER A 271 -5.82 -17.34 -20.35
C SER A 271 -4.36 -16.92 -20.63
N GLY A 272 -4.17 -16.01 -21.59
CA GLY A 272 -2.85 -15.50 -22.00
C GLY A 272 -2.29 -14.41 -21.06
N ILE A 273 -1.01 -14.04 -21.26
CA ILE A 273 -0.32 -13.00 -20.46
C ILE A 273 -1.04 -11.64 -20.56
N ASP A 274 -1.67 -11.33 -21.69
CA ASP A 274 -2.38 -10.07 -21.93
C ASP A 274 -3.58 -9.88 -20.97
N ASP A 275 -4.22 -10.97 -20.53
CA ASP A 275 -5.33 -10.93 -19.57
C ASP A 275 -4.89 -10.58 -18.14
N LEU A 276 -3.62 -10.84 -17.79
CA LEU A 276 -3.03 -10.49 -16.49
C LEU A 276 -2.84 -8.97 -16.36
N THR A 277 -2.48 -8.29 -17.47
CA THR A 277 -2.34 -6.83 -17.51
C THR A 277 -3.69 -6.14 -17.33
N GLY A 278 -4.75 -6.66 -17.95
CA GLY A 278 -6.12 -6.19 -17.75
C GLY A 278 -6.58 -6.31 -16.28
N MET A 279 -6.25 -7.42 -15.63
CA MET A 279 -6.55 -7.62 -14.21
C MET A 279 -5.81 -6.62 -13.30
N ASN A 280 -4.55 -6.28 -13.62
CA ASN A 280 -3.80 -5.28 -12.86
C ASN A 280 -4.45 -3.88 -12.96
N ASN A 281 -4.89 -3.49 -14.16
CA ASN A 281 -5.58 -2.22 -14.36
C ASN A 281 -6.91 -2.17 -13.59
N LEU A 282 -7.68 -3.27 -13.60
CA LEU A 282 -8.92 -3.38 -12.82
C LEU A 282 -8.66 -3.25 -11.31
N LEU A 283 -7.59 -3.87 -10.79
CA LEU A 283 -7.23 -3.70 -9.38
C LEU A 283 -6.86 -2.27 -9.03
N ASN A 284 -6.14 -1.56 -9.91
CA ASN A 284 -5.83 -0.14 -9.71
C ASN A 284 -7.11 0.70 -9.64
N VAL A 285 -8.09 0.43 -10.50
CA VAL A 285 -9.40 1.09 -10.46
C VAL A 285 -10.13 0.81 -9.14
N LEU A 286 -10.10 -0.44 -8.66
CA LEU A 286 -10.71 -0.78 -7.37
C LEU A 286 -10.02 -0.06 -6.20
N MET A 287 -8.69 0.09 -6.24
CA MET A 287 -7.94 0.86 -5.24
C MET A 287 -8.32 2.35 -5.29
N SER A 288 -8.45 2.91 -6.49
CA SER A 288 -8.91 4.29 -6.71
C SER A 288 -10.31 4.54 -6.15
N LEU A 289 -11.24 3.59 -6.34
CA LEU A 289 -12.59 3.69 -5.80
C LEU A 289 -12.62 3.66 -4.26
N GLN A 290 -11.70 2.94 -3.62
CA GLN A 290 -11.67 2.81 -2.15
C GLN A 290 -11.14 4.07 -1.43
N LEU A 291 -10.33 4.87 -2.11
CA LEU A 291 -9.62 6.01 -1.50
C LEU A 291 -10.52 7.01 -0.75
N PRO A 292 -11.64 7.48 -1.31
CA PRO A 292 -12.47 8.47 -0.63
C PRO A 292 -13.12 7.93 0.65
N PHE A 293 -13.38 6.60 0.71
CA PHE A 293 -13.94 5.94 1.88
C PHE A 293 -12.98 5.92 3.07
N ALA A 294 -11.68 6.06 2.85
CA ALA A 294 -10.69 6.23 3.92
C ALA A 294 -10.43 7.73 4.19
N LEU A 295 -10.25 8.53 3.14
CA LEU A 295 -9.84 9.93 3.28
C LEU A 295 -10.91 10.83 3.92
N ILE A 296 -12.18 10.71 3.49
CA ILE A 296 -13.24 11.60 3.98
C ILE A 296 -13.53 11.34 5.47
N PRO A 297 -13.71 10.08 5.95
CA PRO A 297 -13.92 9.83 7.37
C PRO A 297 -12.75 10.30 8.23
N ILE A 298 -11.51 10.12 7.79
CA ILE A 298 -10.33 10.53 8.57
C ILE A 298 -10.25 12.04 8.69
N LEU A 299 -10.48 12.77 7.60
CA LEU A 299 -10.58 14.21 7.65
C LEU A 299 -11.71 14.67 8.57
N THR A 300 -12.84 13.96 8.57
CA THR A 300 -13.98 14.23 9.44
C THR A 300 -13.66 14.02 10.91
N PHE A 301 -13.11 12.86 11.26
CA PHE A 301 -12.81 12.52 12.66
C PHE A 301 -11.69 13.41 13.23
N THR A 302 -10.63 13.66 12.46
CA THR A 302 -9.52 14.54 12.87
C THR A 302 -9.90 16.02 12.96
N SER A 303 -10.97 16.44 12.27
CA SER A 303 -11.53 17.79 12.35
C SER A 303 -12.60 17.95 13.42
N SER A 304 -13.02 16.86 14.06
CA SER A 304 -14.10 16.88 15.04
C SER A 304 -13.61 17.20 16.45
N LYS A 305 -14.24 18.22 17.07
CA LYS A 305 -13.95 18.61 18.45
C LYS A 305 -14.33 17.53 19.47
N PRO A 306 -15.46 16.82 19.34
CA PRO A 306 -15.82 15.76 20.28
C PRO A 306 -14.83 14.59 20.35
N LEU A 307 -14.17 14.23 19.23
CA LEU A 307 -13.22 13.11 19.20
C LEU A 307 -11.78 13.53 19.52
N MET A 308 -11.34 14.68 19.00
CA MET A 308 -9.95 15.12 19.13
C MET A 308 -9.70 16.12 20.26
N ASP A 309 -10.76 16.65 20.89
CA ASP A 309 -10.71 17.69 21.92
C ASP A 309 -9.74 18.85 21.55
N SER A 310 -8.61 18.92 22.25
CA SER A 310 -7.59 19.96 22.13
C SER A 310 -6.55 19.68 21.04
N PHE A 311 -6.55 18.47 20.46
CA PHE A 311 -5.67 18.03 19.37
C PHE A 311 -6.35 18.07 17.99
N LYS A 312 -7.49 18.75 17.87
CA LYS A 312 -8.18 18.98 16.59
C LYS A 312 -7.26 19.69 15.58
N ASN A 313 -7.38 19.31 14.30
CA ASN A 313 -6.68 19.98 13.20
C ASN A 313 -6.93 21.50 13.16
N SER A 314 -5.87 22.26 12.89
CA SER A 314 -5.96 23.69 12.65
C SER A 314 -6.76 23.98 11.37
N LEU A 315 -7.38 25.16 11.28
CA LEU A 315 -8.17 25.53 10.10
C LEU A 315 -7.34 25.45 8.81
N LEU A 316 -6.07 25.86 8.87
CA LEU A 316 -5.14 25.76 7.73
C LEU A 316 -4.92 24.32 7.32
N SER A 317 -4.70 23.41 8.28
CA SER A 317 -4.56 21.97 8.00
C SER A 317 -5.84 21.38 7.41
N ILE A 318 -7.01 21.78 7.90
CA ILE A 318 -8.29 21.32 7.36
C ILE A 318 -8.44 21.76 5.90
N ILE A 319 -8.17 23.03 5.59
CA ILE A 319 -8.25 23.55 4.22
C ILE A 319 -7.25 22.83 3.30
N ALA A 320 -6.00 22.71 3.73
CA ALA A 320 -4.96 22.05 2.95
C ALA A 320 -5.29 20.57 2.68
N CYS A 321 -5.68 19.81 3.71
CA CYS A 321 -6.07 18.41 3.56
C CYS A 321 -7.37 18.24 2.76
N SER A 322 -8.32 19.18 2.86
CA SER A 322 -9.54 19.16 2.06
C SER A 322 -9.23 19.38 0.58
N LEU A 323 -8.38 20.35 0.24
CA LEU A 323 -7.95 20.60 -1.13
C LEU A 323 -7.23 19.37 -1.71
N LEU A 324 -6.30 18.80 -0.96
CA LEU A 324 -5.60 17.58 -1.37
C LEU A 324 -6.58 16.41 -1.56
N ALA A 325 -7.51 16.20 -0.64
CA ALA A 325 -8.53 15.17 -0.76
C ALA A 325 -9.39 15.37 -2.01
N VAL A 326 -9.86 16.60 -2.28
CA VAL A 326 -10.64 16.91 -3.49
C VAL A 326 -9.84 16.64 -4.76
N SER A 327 -8.56 17.04 -4.81
CA SER A 327 -7.69 16.77 -5.95
C SER A 327 -7.53 15.28 -6.20
N VAL A 328 -7.21 14.49 -5.15
CA VAL A 328 -7.03 13.05 -5.26
C VAL A 328 -8.34 12.35 -5.64
N ILE A 329 -9.46 12.72 -5.03
CA ILE A 329 -10.78 12.15 -5.36
C ILE A 329 -11.16 12.47 -6.82
N GLY A 330 -10.95 13.71 -7.28
CA GLY A 330 -11.23 14.12 -8.66
C GLY A 330 -10.37 13.35 -9.67
N ILE A 331 -9.08 13.20 -9.39
CA ILE A 331 -8.15 12.36 -10.16
C ILE A 331 -8.66 10.92 -10.28
N ASN A 332 -9.06 10.31 -9.17
CA ASN A 332 -9.53 8.93 -9.16
C ASN A 332 -10.87 8.76 -9.91
N ILE A 333 -11.78 9.74 -9.81
CA ILE A 333 -13.03 9.75 -10.59
C ILE A 333 -12.73 9.83 -12.09
N TYR A 334 -11.79 10.68 -12.51
CA TYR A 334 -11.36 10.75 -13.91
C TYR A 334 -10.77 9.42 -14.40
N PHE A 335 -9.89 8.80 -13.60
CA PHE A 335 -9.32 7.50 -13.93
C PHE A 335 -10.38 6.40 -14.12
N VAL A 336 -11.37 6.36 -13.22
CA VAL A 336 -12.53 5.45 -13.34
C VAL A 336 -13.32 5.74 -14.62
N ALA A 337 -13.58 7.01 -14.92
CA ALA A 337 -14.32 7.43 -16.12
C ALA A 337 -13.65 7.04 -17.43
N VAL A 338 -12.31 7.06 -17.47
CA VAL A 338 -11.53 6.63 -18.66
C VAL A 338 -11.45 5.11 -18.76
N PHE A 339 -11.46 4.39 -17.64
CA PHE A 339 -11.42 2.93 -17.65
C PHE A 339 -12.77 2.29 -18.01
N LEU A 340 -13.90 2.84 -17.55
CA LEU A 340 -15.25 2.31 -17.80
C LEU A 340 -15.52 1.94 -19.27
N PRO A 341 -15.20 2.77 -20.28
CA PRO A 341 -15.42 2.44 -21.69
C PRO A 341 -14.63 1.24 -22.22
N THR A 342 -13.57 0.82 -21.51
CA THR A 342 -12.74 -0.34 -21.90
C THR A 342 -13.35 -1.68 -21.47
N LEU A 343 -14.39 -1.65 -20.63
CA LEU A 343 -15.08 -2.86 -20.18
C LEU A 343 -15.94 -3.48 -21.29
N PRO A 344 -16.25 -4.79 -21.22
CA PRO A 344 -17.04 -5.48 -22.22
C PRO A 344 -18.40 -4.80 -22.45
N GLN A 345 -18.65 -4.39 -23.68
CA GLN A 345 -19.83 -3.60 -24.04
C GLN A 345 -21.09 -4.48 -24.17
N HIS A 346 -21.65 -4.86 -23.02
CA HIS A 346 -22.93 -5.54 -22.90
C HIS A 346 -23.93 -4.66 -22.14
N TRP A 347 -25.18 -4.62 -22.60
CA TRP A 347 -26.24 -3.81 -21.99
C TRP A 347 -26.43 -4.10 -20.48
N ALA A 348 -26.26 -5.36 -20.07
CA ALA A 348 -26.33 -5.77 -18.67
C ALA A 348 -25.16 -5.21 -17.82
N MET A 349 -23.96 -5.10 -18.40
CA MET A 349 -22.79 -4.51 -17.74
C MET A 349 -23.00 -3.02 -17.51
N TYR A 350 -23.52 -2.28 -18.50
CA TYR A 350 -23.83 -0.87 -18.32
C TYR A 350 -24.87 -0.61 -17.22
N ILE A 351 -25.90 -1.45 -17.11
CA ILE A 351 -26.89 -1.33 -16.02
C ILE A 351 -26.21 -1.61 -14.68
N PHE A 352 -25.39 -2.65 -14.58
CA PHE A 352 -24.66 -3.00 -13.37
C PHE A 352 -23.71 -1.87 -12.93
N GLU A 353 -22.91 -1.36 -13.87
CA GLU A 353 -21.98 -0.24 -13.65
C GLU A 353 -22.71 1.03 -13.23
N ALA A 354 -23.84 1.37 -13.88
CA ALA A 354 -24.64 2.53 -13.52
C ALA A 354 -25.21 2.43 -12.09
N ILE A 355 -25.70 1.25 -11.69
CA ILE A 355 -26.19 1.01 -10.33
C ILE A 355 -25.04 1.15 -9.32
N LEU A 356 -23.89 0.54 -9.62
CA LEU A 356 -22.71 0.58 -8.75
C LEU A 356 -22.21 2.01 -8.56
N LEU A 357 -22.09 2.78 -9.64
CA LEU A 357 -21.69 4.19 -9.61
C LEU A 357 -22.71 5.06 -8.88
N LEU A 358 -24.02 4.80 -9.05
CA LEU A 358 -25.06 5.53 -8.33
C LEU A 358 -24.92 5.33 -6.81
N VAL A 359 -24.78 4.07 -6.37
CA VAL A 359 -24.57 3.74 -4.95
C VAL A 359 -23.28 4.37 -4.44
N TYR A 360 -22.21 4.30 -5.24
CA TYR A 360 -20.91 4.89 -4.93
C TYR A 360 -21.03 6.40 -4.70
N PHE A 361 -21.53 7.15 -5.67
CA PHE A 361 -21.65 8.61 -5.57
C PHE A 361 -22.64 9.03 -4.48
N ALA A 362 -23.72 8.29 -4.26
CA ALA A 362 -24.64 8.54 -3.16
C ALA A 362 -23.93 8.40 -1.79
N PHE A 363 -23.09 7.38 -1.63
CA PHE A 363 -22.33 7.18 -0.39
C PHE A 363 -21.22 8.23 -0.20
N ILE A 364 -20.50 8.61 -1.27
CA ILE A 364 -19.54 9.73 -1.22
C ILE A 364 -20.23 11.03 -0.85
N PHE A 365 -21.37 11.34 -1.46
CA PHE A 365 -22.16 12.51 -1.13
C PHE A 365 -22.58 12.50 0.34
N TYR A 366 -23.04 11.36 0.86
CA TYR A 366 -23.34 11.19 2.28
C TYR A 366 -22.15 11.53 3.19
N LEU A 367 -20.95 10.99 2.88
CA LEU A 367 -19.74 11.25 3.67
C LEU A 367 -19.32 12.73 3.62
N VAL A 368 -19.37 13.36 2.44
CA VAL A 368 -19.03 14.78 2.28
C VAL A 368 -20.04 15.67 2.98
N ALA A 369 -21.34 15.38 2.88
CA ALA A 369 -22.38 16.14 3.56
C ALA A 369 -22.22 16.04 5.08
N PHE A 370 -21.90 14.85 5.61
CA PHE A 370 -21.60 14.68 7.03
C PHE A 370 -20.38 15.50 7.47
N PHE A 371 -19.29 15.50 6.69
CA PHE A 371 -18.12 16.32 6.95
C PHE A 371 -18.43 17.82 6.98
N VAL A 372 -19.15 18.32 5.98
CA VAL A 372 -19.52 19.74 5.84
C VAL A 372 -20.45 20.19 6.98
N GLN A 373 -21.37 19.32 7.42
CA GLN A 373 -22.18 19.57 8.60
C GLN A 373 -21.35 19.71 9.87
N LEU A 374 -20.33 18.84 10.03
CA LEU A 374 -19.43 18.88 11.19
C LEU A 374 -18.57 20.15 11.23
N LEU A 375 -18.28 20.75 10.07
CA LEU A 375 -17.64 22.06 9.97
C LEU A 375 -18.56 23.25 10.31
N GLY A 376 -19.85 23.00 10.57
CA GLY A 376 -20.82 24.01 11.01
C GLY A 376 -21.78 24.51 9.93
N TRP A 377 -21.77 23.91 8.74
CA TRP A 377 -22.76 24.22 7.70
C TRP A 377 -24.14 23.66 8.06
N LYS A 378 -25.18 24.49 7.99
CA LYS A 378 -26.56 24.07 8.31
C LYS A 378 -27.28 23.63 7.03
N PHE A 379 -27.60 22.34 6.94
CA PHE A 379 -28.44 21.78 5.88
C PHE A 379 -29.93 22.02 6.17
N PRO A 380 -30.81 21.94 5.15
CA PRO A 380 -32.26 21.98 5.34
C PRO A 380 -32.75 20.88 6.30
N PRO A 381 -33.88 21.09 7.03
CA PRO A 381 -34.34 20.17 8.08
C PRO A 381 -34.56 18.72 7.62
N SER A 382 -34.98 18.53 6.36
CA SER A 382 -35.21 17.21 5.76
C SER A 382 -33.94 16.38 5.66
N ILE A 383 -32.81 17.04 5.37
CA ILE A 383 -31.49 16.43 5.21
C ILE A 383 -30.82 16.27 6.58
N GLN A 384 -31.02 17.24 7.47
CA GLN A 384 -30.42 17.26 8.81
C GLN A 384 -30.85 16.05 9.67
N ARG A 385 -32.09 15.54 9.51
CA ARG A 385 -32.58 14.36 10.23
C ARG A 385 -31.77 13.08 9.97
N PHE A 386 -31.27 12.89 8.74
CA PHE A 386 -30.45 11.73 8.37
C PHE A 386 -29.08 11.73 9.08
N PHE A 387 -28.49 12.90 9.28
CA PHE A 387 -27.15 13.04 9.88
C PHE A 387 -27.18 13.17 11.40
N THR A 388 -28.27 13.68 11.97
CA THR A 388 -28.41 13.86 13.43
C THR A 388 -28.45 12.51 14.16
N ALA A 389 -29.11 11.49 13.58
CA ALA A 389 -29.15 10.14 14.16
C ALA A 389 -27.74 9.51 14.30
N ALA A 390 -26.88 9.68 13.30
CA ALA A 390 -25.49 9.20 13.35
C ALA A 390 -24.67 9.98 14.38
N THR A 391 -24.83 11.30 14.46
CA THR A 391 -24.10 12.14 15.42
C THR A 391 -24.47 11.80 16.87
N THR A 392 -25.76 11.52 17.13
CA THR A 392 -26.25 11.14 18.47
C THR A 392 -25.78 9.74 18.89
N SER A 393 -25.73 8.75 17.96
CA SER A 393 -25.16 7.43 18.28
C SER A 393 -23.68 7.51 18.62
N TYR A 394 -22.89 8.34 17.90
CA TYR A 394 -21.48 8.58 18.23
C TYR A 394 -21.26 9.26 19.58
N SER A 395 -22.14 10.20 19.97
CA SER A 395 -22.03 10.82 21.30
C SER A 395 -22.35 9.85 22.43
N LEU A 396 -23.30 8.92 22.23
CA LEU A 396 -23.68 7.93 23.24
C LEU A 396 -22.57 6.87 23.43
N ASP A 397 -22.00 6.35 22.35
CA ASP A 397 -20.94 5.33 22.37
C ASP A 397 -19.64 5.85 23.04
N ASN A 398 -19.27 7.12 22.79
CA ASN A 398 -18.14 7.76 23.49
C ASN A 398 -18.41 8.00 24.98
N THR A 399 -19.67 8.22 25.36
CA THR A 399 -20.03 8.41 26.77
C THR A 399 -19.99 7.08 27.53
N GLU A 400 -20.37 5.97 26.87
CA GLU A 400 -20.21 4.61 27.39
C GLU A 400 -18.73 4.18 27.45
N TYR A 401 -17.92 4.49 26.43
CA TYR A 401 -16.48 4.15 26.43
C TYR A 401 -15.70 4.89 27.54
N HIS A 402 -15.99 6.18 27.76
CA HIS A 402 -15.41 6.91 28.89
C HIS A 402 -15.93 6.41 30.25
N ALA A 403 -17.20 5.97 30.32
CA ALA A 403 -17.75 5.37 31.54
C ALA A 403 -17.17 3.96 31.82
N GLU A 404 -16.80 3.18 30.81
CA GLU A 404 -16.09 1.90 31.02
C GLU A 404 -14.65 2.12 31.48
N ASP A 405 -13.89 3.05 30.89
CA ASP A 405 -12.51 3.36 31.34
C ASP A 405 -12.47 3.91 32.79
N ASP A 406 -13.46 4.73 33.19
CA ASP A 406 -13.57 5.23 34.57
C ASP A 406 -13.99 4.14 35.59
N ASN A 407 -14.63 3.04 35.13
CA ASN A 407 -15.05 1.91 35.99
C ASN A 407 -14.05 0.74 35.99
N VAL A 408 -13.05 0.73 35.09
CA VAL A 408 -12.06 -0.36 34.96
C VAL A 408 -10.89 -0.24 35.95
N GLU A 409 -10.79 0.84 36.74
CA GLU A 409 -9.82 0.92 37.86
C GLU A 409 -10.10 -0.10 39.00
N LEU A 410 -11.16 -0.91 38.91
CA LEU A 410 -11.48 -1.96 39.88
C LEU A 410 -11.95 -3.27 39.22
N SER A 411 -11.39 -3.69 38.06
CA SER A 411 -11.31 -5.12 37.67
C SER A 411 -10.76 -5.31 36.25
N GLY A 412 -9.78 -6.21 36.09
CA GLY A 412 -9.58 -6.90 34.81
C GLY A 412 -8.17 -6.83 34.19
N SER A 413 -7.29 -7.72 34.67
CA SER A 413 -6.10 -8.17 33.96
C SER A 413 -6.45 -8.74 32.56
N TYR A 414 -6.26 -7.98 31.48
CA TYR A 414 -6.29 -8.49 30.09
C TYR A 414 -5.31 -7.80 29.11
N GLY A 415 -4.20 -7.27 29.62
CA GLY A 415 -3.08 -6.74 28.80
C GLY A 415 -1.86 -7.66 28.68
N GLN A 416 -1.85 -8.83 29.35
CA GLN A 416 -0.62 -9.58 29.62
C GLN A 416 -0.52 -10.96 28.94
N GLN A 417 -1.43 -11.32 28.04
CA GLN A 417 -1.50 -12.69 27.47
C GLN A 417 -0.85 -12.88 26.10
N GLN A 418 0.28 -12.20 25.83
CA GLN A 418 1.17 -12.56 24.71
C GLN A 418 2.65 -12.76 25.09
N LEU A 419 2.98 -12.83 26.38
CA LEU A 419 4.34 -13.06 26.87
C LEU A 419 4.35 -14.12 27.98
N ALA A 420 4.19 -15.40 27.63
CA ALA A 420 4.66 -16.54 28.43
C ALA A 420 4.46 -17.85 27.65
N SER A 421 5.52 -18.38 27.07
CA SER A 421 5.68 -19.82 26.81
C SER A 421 7.11 -20.12 26.41
N TYR A 422 7.99 -20.15 27.42
CA TYR A 422 9.16 -21.02 27.44
C TYR A 422 9.16 -21.73 28.81
N PRO A 423 9.40 -23.05 28.88
CA PRO A 423 9.53 -23.74 30.15
C PRO A 423 10.93 -23.46 30.73
N GLU A 424 10.99 -22.92 31.93
CA GLU A 424 12.22 -22.89 32.74
C GLU A 424 12.47 -24.28 33.34
N GLU A 425 13.76 -24.66 33.34
CA GLU A 425 14.31 -25.87 33.93
C GLU A 425 14.10 -25.91 35.45
N ASP A 426 13.90 -27.14 35.93
CA ASP A 426 13.65 -27.55 37.31
C ASP A 426 14.92 -27.38 38.14
N ASP A 427 14.92 -26.45 39.10
CA ASP A 427 15.92 -26.39 40.17
C ASP A 427 15.17 -26.35 41.51
N THR A 428 15.26 -27.47 42.24
CA THR A 428 14.57 -27.70 43.50
C THR A 428 15.29 -26.98 44.65
N PRO A 429 14.58 -26.28 45.56
CA PRO A 429 15.21 -25.66 46.71
C PRO A 429 15.41 -26.66 47.87
N GLY A 430 16.56 -26.54 48.53
CA GLY A 430 16.95 -27.36 49.66
C GLY A 430 16.04 -27.20 50.89
N ASP A 431 15.77 -28.33 51.53
CA ASP A 431 15.19 -28.44 52.86
C ASP A 431 16.19 -28.03 53.94
N ALA A 432 15.69 -27.25 54.89
CA ALA A 432 16.37 -26.89 56.12
C ALA A 432 16.24 -28.00 57.17
N LEU A 433 17.39 -28.41 57.73
CA LEU A 433 17.65 -28.76 59.14
C LEU A 433 16.50 -29.37 59.98
N ARG A 434 16.64 -30.65 60.36
CA ARG A 434 16.50 -31.15 61.76
C ARG A 434 16.82 -32.65 61.86
N ASP A 435 17.74 -32.93 62.79
CA ASP A 435 18.08 -34.19 63.49
C ASP A 435 18.59 -35.41 62.70
#